data_AF-A0A7C7ZCG9-F1
#
_entry.id   AF-A0A7C7ZCG9-F1
#
_cell.length_a   1.000
_cell.length_b   1.000
_cell.length_c   1.000
_cell.angle_alpha   90.00
_cell.angle_beta   90.00
_cell.angle_gamma   90.00
#
_symmetry.space_group_name_H-M   'P 1'
#
loop_
_entity.id
_entity.type
_entity.pdbx_description
1 polymer ?
#
loop_
_entity_poly.entity_id
_entity_poly.type
_entity_poly.pdbx_seq_one_letter_code
_entity_poly.pdbx_strand_id
1 'polypeptide(L)'
;MVHGGTHDGSLGDNSLEDAEMLLDELSGDDAVIDSIRTPGEVEALRVRDDFVLIEILAGTDSRWQRSKERARPGDPSDRATFISQEKSEEVALDAAGQALVATAELADLVLFNNGSLEDLHGELEELIERLP
;
A
#
# COMPACT_ATOMS: atom_id res chain seq x y z
N MET A 1 -28.29 -38.30 -6.37
CA MET A 1 -26.81 -38.40 -6.36
C MET A 1 -26.32 -37.29 -7.26
N VAL A 2 -26.21 -36.08 -6.71
CA VAL A 2 -25.84 -34.87 -7.48
C VAL A 2 -24.34 -34.66 -7.30
N HIS A 3 -23.66 -34.50 -8.42
CA HIS A 3 -22.21 -34.35 -8.56
C HIS A 3 -21.65 -33.28 -7.62
N GLY A 4 -20.61 -33.64 -6.87
CA GLY A 4 -19.75 -32.70 -6.18
C GLY A 4 -19.00 -31.86 -7.21
N GLY A 5 -19.26 -30.55 -7.17
CA GLY A 5 -18.58 -29.56 -7.99
C GLY A 5 -17.07 -29.58 -7.74
N THR A 6 -16.34 -29.37 -8.82
CA THR A 6 -14.93 -29.01 -8.81
C THR A 6 -14.74 -27.77 -7.94
N HIS A 7 -13.98 -27.91 -6.85
CA HIS A 7 -13.36 -26.78 -6.21
C HIS A 7 -12.37 -26.18 -7.21
N ASP A 8 -12.80 -25.11 -7.87
CA ASP A 8 -11.90 -24.18 -8.54
C ASP A 8 -11.12 -23.45 -7.45
N GLY A 9 -9.84 -23.81 -7.31
CA GLY A 9 -8.90 -23.18 -6.40
C GLY A 9 -8.42 -21.85 -6.98
N SER A 10 -9.33 -20.89 -7.10
CA SER A 10 -8.97 -19.48 -7.06
C SER A 10 -8.53 -19.20 -5.62
N LEU A 11 -7.23 -19.22 -5.37
CA LEU A 11 -6.67 -18.55 -4.19
C LEU A 11 -7.11 -17.10 -4.30
N GLY A 12 -8.16 -16.73 -3.55
CA GLY A 12 -8.58 -15.35 -3.42
C GLY A 12 -7.39 -14.51 -2.97
N ASP A 13 -7.30 -13.31 -3.50
CA ASP A 13 -6.34 -12.34 -3.02
C ASP A 13 -6.73 -11.98 -1.58
N ASN A 14 -6.02 -12.55 -0.60
CA ASN A 14 -6.31 -12.36 0.82
C ASN A 14 -6.29 -10.87 1.22
N SER A 15 -5.55 -10.00 0.51
CA SER A 15 -5.54 -8.56 0.79
C SER A 15 -6.88 -7.89 0.45
N LEU A 16 -7.60 -8.39 -0.56
CA LEU A 16 -8.94 -7.89 -0.87
C LEU A 16 -9.94 -8.26 0.20
N GLU A 17 -9.90 -9.51 0.66
CA GLU A 17 -10.78 -9.97 1.74
C GLU A 17 -10.53 -9.16 3.02
N ASP A 18 -9.27 -8.84 3.33
CA ASP A 18 -8.90 -7.99 4.47
C ASP A 18 -9.42 -6.54 4.32
N ALA A 19 -9.32 -5.96 3.13
CA ALA A 19 -9.86 -4.61 2.85
C ALA A 19 -11.39 -4.54 2.96
N GLU A 20 -12.09 -5.57 2.49
CA GLU A 20 -13.55 -5.67 2.62
C GLU A 20 -13.98 -5.84 4.09
N MET A 21 -13.27 -6.67 4.87
CA MET A 21 -13.53 -6.81 6.30
C MET A 21 -13.29 -5.51 7.07
N LEU A 22 -12.26 -4.74 6.71
CA LEU A 22 -12.01 -3.42 7.30
C LEU A 22 -13.19 -2.47 7.09
N LEU A 23 -13.83 -2.46 5.91
CA LEU A 23 -14.98 -1.60 5.64
C LEU A 23 -16.17 -1.89 6.56
N ASP A 24 -16.40 -3.16 6.89
CA ASP A 24 -17.46 -3.56 7.83
C ASP A 24 -17.19 -3.04 9.25
N GLU A 25 -15.92 -2.94 9.66
CA GLU A 25 -15.51 -2.42 10.96
C GLU A 25 -15.50 -0.89 11.04
N LEU A 26 -15.18 -0.20 9.95
CA LEU A 26 -15.01 1.26 9.87
C LEU A 26 -16.32 2.05 9.79
N SER A 27 -17.46 1.45 10.15
CA SER A 27 -18.78 2.05 9.95
C SER A 27 -18.99 3.33 10.77
N GLY A 28 -18.67 4.48 10.17
CA GLY A 28 -18.96 5.84 10.66
C GLY A 28 -17.81 6.60 11.31
N ASP A 29 -16.63 6.00 11.47
CA ASP A 29 -15.46 6.64 12.09
C ASP A 29 -14.38 6.98 11.05
N ASP A 30 -13.60 8.03 11.35
CA ASP A 30 -12.40 8.38 10.59
C ASP A 30 -11.32 7.31 10.80
N ALA A 31 -10.66 6.91 9.71
CA ALA A 31 -9.64 5.87 9.75
C ALA A 31 -8.46 6.17 8.85
N VAL A 32 -7.29 5.68 9.28
CA VAL A 32 -6.07 5.65 8.47
C VAL A 32 -5.74 4.19 8.22
N ILE A 33 -5.69 3.82 6.95
CA ILE A 33 -5.28 2.49 6.49
C ILE A 33 -3.90 2.65 5.89
N ASP A 34 -2.92 1.92 6.42
CA ASP A 34 -1.57 1.87 5.85
C ASP A 34 -1.39 0.59 5.03
N SER A 35 -0.27 0.51 4.30
CA SER A 35 0.13 -0.69 3.58
C SER A 35 -0.87 -1.19 2.50
N ILE A 36 -1.64 -0.30 1.88
CA ILE A 36 -2.39 -0.56 0.64
C ILE A 36 -1.37 -0.74 -0.50
N ARG A 37 -1.43 -1.85 -1.22
CA ARG A 37 -0.39 -2.21 -2.20
C ARG A 37 -0.92 -2.85 -3.47
N THR A 38 -2.22 -3.12 -3.57
CA THR A 38 -2.88 -3.64 -4.76
C THR A 38 -4.00 -2.71 -5.27
N PRO A 39 -4.26 -2.68 -6.59
CA PRO A 39 -5.41 -1.95 -7.13
C PRO A 39 -6.76 -2.43 -6.59
N GLY A 40 -6.90 -3.72 -6.31
CA GLY A 40 -8.17 -4.25 -5.82
C GLY A 40 -8.49 -3.76 -4.39
N GLU A 41 -7.49 -3.61 -3.51
CA GLU A 41 -7.72 -3.00 -2.19
C GLU A 41 -8.24 -1.56 -2.34
N VAL A 42 -7.67 -0.81 -3.28
CA VAL A 42 -8.12 0.56 -3.60
C VAL A 42 -9.55 0.54 -4.10
N GLU A 43 -9.89 -0.36 -5.03
CA GLU A 43 -11.25 -0.50 -5.57
C GLU A 43 -12.27 -0.86 -4.48
N ALA A 44 -11.91 -1.77 -3.56
CA ALA A 44 -12.75 -2.13 -2.42
C ALA A 44 -13.00 -0.92 -1.52
N LEU A 45 -11.94 -0.21 -1.13
CA LEU A 45 -12.04 0.95 -0.23
C LEU A 45 -12.74 2.15 -0.87
N ARG A 46 -12.62 2.33 -2.19
CA ARG A 46 -13.29 3.39 -2.96
C ARG A 46 -14.82 3.28 -3.00
N VAL A 47 -15.41 2.22 -2.45
CA VAL A 47 -16.86 2.17 -2.18
C VAL A 47 -17.29 3.29 -1.22
N ARG A 48 -16.36 3.78 -0.38
CA ARG A 48 -16.57 4.97 0.43
C ARG A 48 -16.30 6.24 -0.38
N ASP A 49 -17.28 7.14 -0.41
CA ASP A 49 -17.18 8.43 -1.12
C ASP A 49 -16.14 9.39 -0.49
N ASP A 50 -15.78 9.18 0.77
CA ASP A 50 -14.78 9.94 1.53
C ASP A 50 -13.38 9.30 1.54
N PHE A 51 -13.18 8.20 0.81
CA PHE A 51 -11.87 7.57 0.69
C PHE A 51 -10.89 8.42 -0.13
N VAL A 52 -9.72 8.66 0.43
CA VAL A 52 -8.60 9.36 -0.22
C VAL A 52 -7.35 8.48 -0.16
N LEU A 53 -6.82 8.11 -1.31
CA LEU A 53 -5.55 7.39 -1.42
C LEU A 53 -4.39 8.38 -1.54
N ILE A 54 -3.44 8.29 -0.61
CA ILE A 54 -2.24 9.12 -0.58
C ILE A 54 -1.01 8.25 -0.84
N GLU A 55 -0.31 8.51 -1.95
CA GLU A 55 0.97 7.85 -2.25
C GLU A 55 2.13 8.62 -1.61
N ILE A 56 2.96 7.90 -0.84
CA ILE A 56 4.13 8.49 -0.15
C ILE A 56 5.42 8.09 -0.88
N LEU A 57 5.97 9.00 -1.67
CA LEU A 57 7.19 8.78 -2.43
C LEU A 57 8.43 9.26 -1.68
N ALA A 58 9.46 8.42 -1.64
CA ALA A 58 10.80 8.82 -1.22
C ALA A 58 11.81 8.29 -2.23
N GLY A 59 12.89 9.02 -2.50
CA GLY A 59 13.94 8.57 -3.42
C GLY A 59 14.65 7.30 -2.93
N THR A 60 15.07 6.43 -3.86
CA THR A 60 15.73 5.15 -3.56
C THR A 60 16.91 5.29 -2.60
N ASP A 61 17.71 6.34 -2.73
CA ASP A 61 18.86 6.56 -1.83
C ASP A 61 18.42 6.89 -0.41
N SER A 62 17.39 7.71 -0.24
CA SER A 62 16.80 8.02 1.08
C SER A 62 16.20 6.76 1.71
N ARG A 63 15.46 5.96 0.93
CA ARG A 63 14.87 4.70 1.42
C ARG A 63 15.96 3.69 1.81
N TRP A 64 17.00 3.53 1.01
CA TRP A 64 18.15 2.68 1.32
C TRP A 64 18.86 3.12 2.59
N GLN A 65 19.10 4.42 2.75
CA GLN A 65 19.75 4.95 3.93
C GLN A 65 18.91 4.71 5.20
N ARG A 66 17.62 5.04 5.15
CA ARG A 66 16.67 4.79 6.25
C ARG A 66 16.55 3.30 6.58
N SER A 67 16.53 2.41 5.58
CA SER A 67 16.51 0.95 5.79
C SER A 67 17.75 0.47 6.56
N LYS A 68 18.96 0.92 6.17
CA LYS A 68 20.19 0.60 6.90
C LYS A 68 20.19 1.12 8.34
N GLU A 69 19.76 2.36 8.54
CA GLU A 69 19.74 2.99 9.87
C GLU A 69 18.75 2.29 10.79
N ARG A 70 17.62 1.86 10.23
CA ARG A 70 16.56 1.14 10.92
C ARG A 70 16.95 -0.30 11.28
N ALA A 71 17.70 -0.98 10.41
CA ALA A 71 18.25 -2.31 10.61
C ALA A 71 17.24 -3.35 11.14
N ARG A 72 16.02 -3.38 10.58
CA ARG A 72 15.01 -4.35 11.04
C ARG A 72 15.42 -5.77 10.64
N PRO A 73 15.05 -6.79 11.44
CA PRO A 73 15.14 -8.18 11.00
C PRO A 73 14.43 -8.36 9.65
N GLY A 74 15.15 -8.84 8.64
CA GLY A 74 14.66 -8.98 7.27
C GLY A 74 15.07 -7.86 6.31
N ASP A 75 15.59 -6.73 6.80
CA ASP A 75 16.12 -5.67 5.93
C ASP A 75 17.39 -6.18 5.18
N PRO A 76 17.52 -5.87 3.87
CA PRO A 76 18.69 -6.25 3.09
C PRO A 76 20.00 -5.70 3.64
N SER A 77 21.03 -6.54 3.69
CA SER A 77 22.37 -6.13 4.11
C SER A 77 23.14 -5.34 3.04
N ASP A 78 22.68 -5.38 1.78
CA ASP A 78 23.33 -4.71 0.66
C ASP A 78 22.33 -4.03 -0.28
N ARG A 79 22.82 -2.99 -0.99
CA ARG A 79 21.99 -2.13 -1.84
C ARG A 79 21.44 -2.85 -3.07
N ALA A 80 22.14 -3.87 -3.58
CA ALA A 80 21.69 -4.58 -4.77
C ALA A 80 20.47 -5.46 -4.42
N THR A 81 20.53 -6.16 -3.29
CA THR A 81 19.41 -6.91 -2.73
C THR A 81 18.22 -5.99 -2.44
N PHE A 82 18.45 -4.84 -1.80
CA PHE A 82 17.42 -3.82 -1.58
C PHE A 82 16.69 -3.42 -2.86
N ILE A 83 17.44 -3.01 -3.89
CA ILE A 83 16.84 -2.62 -5.18
C ILE A 83 16.10 -3.78 -5.85
N SER A 84 16.61 -5.01 -5.73
CA SER A 84 15.94 -6.17 -6.32
C SER A 84 14.61 -6.50 -5.65
N GLN A 85 14.53 -6.33 -4.33
CA GLN A 85 13.29 -6.53 -3.57
C GLN A 85 12.26 -5.45 -3.91
N GLU A 86 12.66 -4.18 -3.95
CA GLU A 86 11.75 -3.09 -4.35
C GLU A 86 11.14 -3.35 -5.74
N LYS A 87 11.99 -3.73 -6.72
CA LYS A 87 11.51 -4.06 -8.07
C LYS A 87 10.56 -5.24 -8.13
N SER A 88 10.67 -6.20 -7.21
CA SER A 88 9.76 -7.34 -7.16
C SER A 88 8.37 -6.98 -6.63
N GLU A 89 8.25 -5.86 -5.92
CA GLU A 89 6.97 -5.34 -5.42
C GLU A 89 6.33 -4.30 -6.38
N GLU A 90 7.10 -3.73 -7.31
CA GLU A 90 6.61 -2.74 -8.28
C GLU A 90 5.53 -3.31 -9.22
N VAL A 91 5.70 -4.55 -9.68
CA VAL A 91 4.83 -5.19 -10.68
C VAL A 91 4.49 -6.61 -10.24
N ALA A 92 3.19 -6.88 -10.09
CA ALA A 92 2.70 -8.20 -9.74
C ALA A 92 2.95 -9.20 -10.87
N LEU A 93 3.52 -10.36 -10.53
CA LEU A 93 3.70 -11.48 -11.46
C LEU A 93 2.47 -12.40 -11.53
N ASP A 94 1.64 -12.37 -10.48
CA ASP A 94 0.40 -13.11 -10.33
C ASP A 94 -0.60 -12.32 -9.47
N ALA A 95 -1.80 -12.85 -9.29
CA ALA A 95 -2.88 -12.18 -8.55
C ALA A 95 -2.61 -12.00 -7.05
N ALA A 96 -1.59 -12.66 -6.49
CA ALA A 96 -1.20 -12.52 -5.07
C ALA A 96 0.04 -11.62 -4.90
N GLY A 97 0.61 -11.13 -6.00
CA GLY A 97 1.76 -10.25 -6.01
C GLY A 97 1.40 -8.79 -5.74
N GLN A 98 2.36 -8.03 -5.23
CA GLN A 98 2.20 -6.59 -5.06
C GLN A 98 2.29 -5.86 -6.39
N ALA A 99 1.46 -4.84 -6.58
CA ALA A 99 1.37 -4.07 -7.80
C ALA A 99 1.53 -2.57 -7.51
N LEU A 100 2.57 -2.20 -6.76
CA LEU A 100 2.75 -0.85 -6.23
C LEU A 100 2.67 0.25 -7.31
N VAL A 101 3.16 -0.01 -8.53
CA VAL A 101 3.06 0.97 -9.63
C VAL A 101 1.60 1.19 -10.02
N ALA A 102 0.82 0.13 -10.22
CA ALA A 102 -0.58 0.23 -10.59
C ALA A 102 -1.43 0.81 -9.45
N THR A 103 -1.11 0.48 -8.20
CA THR A 103 -1.75 1.04 -7.01
C THR A 103 -1.50 2.54 -6.90
N ALA A 104 -0.24 2.97 -7.08
CA ALA A 104 0.13 4.38 -7.03
C ALA A 104 -0.52 5.21 -8.15
N GLU A 105 -0.79 4.62 -9.32
CA GLU A 105 -1.53 5.28 -10.41
C GLU A 105 -2.98 5.64 -10.02
N LEU A 106 -3.54 4.98 -8.99
CA LEU A 106 -4.87 5.27 -8.46
C LEU A 106 -4.86 6.31 -7.33
N ALA A 107 -3.69 6.86 -6.95
CA ALA A 107 -3.60 7.80 -5.84
C ALA A 107 -4.29 9.13 -6.17
N ASP A 108 -5.03 9.68 -5.20
CA ASP A 108 -5.66 10.99 -5.30
C ASP A 108 -4.64 12.11 -5.00
N LEU A 109 -3.67 11.82 -4.13
CA LEU A 109 -2.62 12.73 -3.70
C LEU A 109 -1.26 12.02 -3.69
N VAL A 110 -0.20 12.78 -3.94
CA VAL A 110 1.19 12.31 -3.86
C VAL A 110 1.97 13.23 -2.94
N LEU A 111 2.66 12.65 -1.95
CA LEU A 111 3.52 13.37 -1.01
C LEU A 111 4.97 12.88 -1.15
N PHE A 112 5.93 13.81 -1.13
CA PHE A 112 7.35 13.50 -1.32
C PHE A 112 8.13 13.52 -0.01
N ASN A 113 8.29 12.35 0.62
CA ASN A 113 9.09 12.15 1.82
C ASN A 113 10.61 12.07 1.52
N ASN A 114 11.15 13.12 0.90
CA ASN A 114 12.58 13.27 0.63
C ASN A 114 13.31 14.11 1.68
N GLY A 115 12.57 14.89 2.47
CA GLY A 115 13.10 15.81 3.48
C GLY A 115 13.33 15.17 4.85
N SER A 116 13.38 16.06 5.85
CA SER A 116 13.42 15.71 7.27
C SER A 116 12.06 15.19 7.77
N LEU A 117 12.03 14.70 9.01
CA LEU A 117 10.78 14.31 9.66
C LEU A 117 9.88 15.53 9.89
N GLU A 118 10.49 16.68 10.20
CA GLU A 118 9.82 17.96 10.37
C GLU A 118 9.16 18.44 9.07
N ASP A 119 9.85 18.30 7.93
CA ASP A 119 9.28 18.64 6.61
C ASP A 119 8.05 17.74 6.32
N LEU A 120 8.18 16.43 6.55
CA LEU A 120 7.08 15.48 6.37
C LEU A 120 5.88 15.82 7.26
N HIS A 121 6.11 16.16 8.53
CA HIS A 121 5.03 16.55 9.43
C HIS A 121 4.31 17.82 8.96
N GLY A 122 5.04 18.84 8.53
CA GLY A 122 4.45 20.06 8.00
C GLY A 122 3.61 19.81 6.74
N GLU A 123 4.12 19.02 5.79
CA GLU A 123 3.38 18.63 4.58
C GLU A 123 2.11 17.83 4.90
N LEU A 124 2.17 16.94 5.91
CA LEU A 124 1.00 16.17 6.36
C LEU A 124 -0.04 17.04 7.05
N GLU A 125 0.35 17.99 7.90
CA GLU A 125 -0.57 18.94 8.52
C GLU A 125 -1.35 19.74 7.47
N GLU A 126 -0.65 20.30 6.48
CA GLU A 126 -1.28 21.03 5.37
C GLU A 126 -2.18 20.12 4.50
N LEU A 127 -1.80 18.85 4.33
CA LEU A 127 -2.58 17.89 3.55
C LEU A 127 -3.87 17.50 4.27
N ILE A 128 -3.80 17.21 5.57
CA ILE A 128 -4.95 16.79 6.39
C ILE A 128 -6.00 17.89 6.44
N GLU A 129 -5.60 19.16 6.54
CA GLU A 129 -6.53 20.31 6.50
C GLU A 129 -7.33 20.42 5.19
N ARG A 130 -6.89 19.74 4.12
CA ARG A 130 -7.51 19.76 2.79
C ARG A 130 -8.34 18.52 2.49
N LEU A 131 -8.33 17.51 3.37
CA LEU A 131 -9.17 16.32 3.22
C LEU A 131 -10.66 16.69 3.41
N PRO A 132 -11.57 15.97 2.73
CA PRO A 132 -13.00 16.28 2.72
C PRO A 132 -13.68 16.16 4.09
#